data_AF-A0A1A3CTN2-F1
#
_entry.id   AF-A0A1A3CTN2-F1
#
_cell.length_a   1.000
_cell.length_b   1.000
_cell.length_c   1.000
_cell.angle_alpha   90.00
_cell.angle_beta   90.00
_cell.angle_gamma   90.00
#
_symmetry.space_group_name_H-M   'P 1'
#
loop_
_entity.id
_entity.type
_entity.pdbx_description
1 polymer ?
#
loop_
_entity_poly.entity_id
_entity_poly.type
_entity_poly.pdbx_seq_one_letter_code
_entity_poly.pdbx_strand_id
1 'polypeptide(L)'
;MTAVTSNYQRPHEFSLTPWPNIDRADRKHPNADHRQAAYFVTMLTAHLRRIDRRIVRCRAAIHSAEVAGDIENIHGFRGLLEDEQQEREAVEVWLGNLRRRFCSPGGGELP
;
A
#
# COMPACT_ATOMS: atom_id res chain seq x y z
N MET A 1 -52.27 -33.60 -41.19
CA MET A 1 -51.74 -34.12 -39.91
C MET A 1 -50.23 -34.16 -39.99
N THR A 2 -49.54 -33.17 -39.43
CA THR A 2 -48.10 -33.23 -39.12
C THR A 2 -47.88 -32.46 -37.83
N ALA A 3 -47.24 -33.14 -36.90
CA ALA A 3 -47.24 -32.85 -35.47
C ALA A 3 -46.45 -31.59 -35.11
N VAL A 4 -46.98 -30.91 -34.09
CA VAL A 4 -46.31 -29.93 -33.24
C VAL A 4 -45.05 -30.55 -32.64
N THR A 5 -43.91 -29.88 -32.79
CA THR A 5 -42.75 -30.06 -31.90
C THR A 5 -42.42 -28.71 -31.26
N SER A 6 -43.20 -28.37 -30.24
CA SER A 6 -42.70 -27.61 -29.12
C SER A 6 -41.62 -28.45 -28.44
N ASN A 7 -40.43 -27.90 -28.29
CA ASN A 7 -39.46 -28.36 -27.30
C ASN A 7 -38.73 -27.13 -26.76
N TYR A 8 -39.44 -26.39 -25.91
CA TYR A 8 -38.82 -25.68 -24.81
C TYR A 8 -38.32 -26.74 -23.83
N GLN A 9 -37.01 -27.00 -23.80
CA GLN A 9 -36.21 -27.16 -22.58
C GLN A 9 -34.78 -27.52 -22.98
N ARG A 10 -33.84 -26.63 -22.73
CA ARG A 10 -32.59 -27.06 -22.11
C ARG A 10 -32.07 -25.91 -21.24
N PRO A 11 -31.97 -26.07 -19.91
CA PRO A 11 -31.36 -25.06 -19.09
C PRO A 11 -29.89 -24.95 -19.54
N HIS A 12 -29.44 -23.73 -19.80
CA HIS A 12 -28.02 -23.44 -19.80
C HIS A 12 -27.53 -23.74 -18.39
N GLU A 13 -26.98 -24.95 -18.21
CA GLU A 13 -26.12 -25.25 -17.09
C GLU A 13 -24.99 -24.22 -17.14
N PHE A 14 -25.09 -23.20 -16.30
CA PHE A 14 -23.96 -22.37 -15.93
C PHE A 14 -22.90 -23.34 -15.45
N SER A 15 -21.89 -23.56 -16.29
CA SER A 15 -20.73 -24.36 -15.95
C SER A 15 -20.07 -23.72 -14.73
N LEU A 16 -20.39 -24.27 -13.55
CA LEU A 16 -19.66 -24.07 -12.30
C LEU A 16 -18.34 -24.85 -12.36
N THR A 17 -17.65 -24.87 -13.50
CA THR A 17 -16.23 -25.17 -13.46
C THR A 17 -15.61 -24.06 -12.61
N PRO A 18 -15.01 -24.39 -11.45
CA PRO A 18 -14.18 -23.42 -10.77
C PRO A 18 -13.15 -22.97 -11.80
N TRP A 19 -12.94 -21.66 -11.90
CA TRP A 19 -11.87 -21.07 -12.67
C TRP A 19 -10.66 -22.00 -12.67
N PRO A 20 -10.01 -22.27 -13.83
CA PRO A 20 -8.88 -23.18 -13.89
C PRO A 20 -7.98 -22.78 -12.76
N ASN A 21 -7.77 -23.72 -11.83
CA ASN A 21 -7.10 -23.48 -10.59
C ASN A 21 -5.72 -22.93 -10.98
N ILE A 22 -5.53 -21.60 -10.91
CA ILE A 22 -4.25 -20.93 -11.11
C ILE A 22 -3.44 -21.22 -9.84
N ASP A 23 -3.36 -22.51 -9.50
CA ASP A 23 -2.73 -23.00 -8.31
C ASP A 23 -1.25 -23.05 -8.64
N ARG A 24 -0.51 -22.25 -7.88
CA ARG A 24 0.66 -22.72 -7.12
C ARG A 24 1.90 -23.17 -7.89
N ALA A 25 1.85 -23.33 -9.21
CA ALA A 25 2.97 -23.82 -9.99
C ALA A 25 4.02 -22.72 -10.32
N ASP A 26 3.67 -21.44 -10.18
CA ASP A 26 4.61 -20.32 -10.35
C ASP A 26 5.00 -19.66 -9.02
N ARG A 27 5.30 -20.47 -7.99
CA ARG A 27 5.93 -19.97 -6.75
C ARG A 27 7.41 -19.59 -6.95
N LYS A 28 7.96 -19.76 -8.15
CA LYS A 28 9.33 -19.35 -8.50
C LYS A 28 9.43 -17.88 -8.86
N HIS A 29 8.36 -17.26 -9.33
CA HIS A 29 8.32 -15.85 -9.62
C HIS A 29 7.34 -15.12 -8.71
N PRO A 30 7.74 -13.98 -8.10
CA PRO A 30 6.77 -13.14 -7.41
C PRO A 30 5.69 -12.75 -8.42
N ASN A 31 4.43 -13.06 -8.09
CA ASN A 31 3.28 -12.62 -8.87
C ASN A 31 3.27 -11.07 -8.96
N ALA A 32 2.49 -10.52 -9.88
CA ALA A 32 2.47 -9.07 -10.14
C ALA A 32 2.31 -8.24 -8.85
N ASP A 33 1.44 -8.70 -7.93
CA ASP A 33 1.19 -8.04 -6.65
C ASP A 33 2.44 -7.97 -5.75
N HIS A 34 3.24 -9.03 -5.68
CA HIS A 34 4.48 -9.03 -4.90
C HIS A 34 5.52 -8.06 -5.48
N ARG A 35 5.63 -7.99 -6.82
CA ARG A 35 6.55 -7.04 -7.48
C ARG A 35 6.10 -5.61 -7.25
N GLN A 36 4.81 -5.35 -7.35
CA GLN A 36 4.23 -4.04 -7.11
C GLN A 36 4.39 -3.61 -5.64
N ALA A 37 4.17 -4.53 -4.70
CA ALA A 37 4.41 -4.27 -3.27
C ALA A 37 5.88 -3.94 -3.00
N ALA A 38 6.83 -4.68 -3.57
CA ALA A 38 8.26 -4.40 -3.42
C ALA A 38 8.64 -3.01 -3.97
N TYR A 39 8.07 -2.64 -5.12
CA TYR A 39 8.24 -1.30 -5.70
C TYR A 39 7.70 -0.21 -4.76
N PHE A 40 6.48 -0.35 -4.24
CA PHE A 40 5.91 0.61 -3.31
C PHE A 40 6.69 0.70 -2.00
N VAL A 41 7.18 -0.41 -1.46
CA VAL A 41 8.05 -0.38 -0.28
C VAL A 41 9.30 0.45 -0.53
N THR A 42 9.90 0.31 -1.71
CA THR A 42 11.09 1.09 -2.10
C THR A 42 10.75 2.58 -2.20
N MET A 43 9.67 2.92 -2.89
CA MET A 43 9.21 4.30 -3.06
C MET A 43 8.86 4.96 -1.71
N LEU A 44 8.05 4.30 -0.89
CA LEU A 44 7.62 4.82 0.42
C LEU A 44 8.78 4.93 1.39
N THR A 45 9.76 4.03 1.35
CA THR A 45 10.98 4.16 2.16
C THR A 45 11.79 5.40 1.76
N ALA A 46 11.91 5.66 0.45
CA ALA A 46 12.57 6.87 -0.04
C ALA A 46 11.77 8.14 0.30
N HIS A 47 10.44 8.05 0.31
CA HIS A 47 9.55 9.15 0.71
C HIS A 47 9.67 9.47 2.20
N LEU A 48 9.70 8.44 3.07
CA LEU A 48 9.89 8.60 4.51
C LEU A 48 11.17 9.38 4.83
N ARG A 49 12.27 9.08 4.14
CA ARG A 49 13.54 9.84 4.27
C ARG A 49 13.44 11.30 3.80
N ARG A 50 12.51 11.63 2.90
CA ARG A 50 12.24 13.03 2.53
C ARG A 50 11.46 13.74 3.62
N ILE A 51 10.41 13.09 4.14
CA ILE A 51 9.63 13.58 5.28
C ILE A 51 10.54 13.87 6.47
N ASP A 52 11.40 12.92 6.86
CA ASP A 52 12.35 13.09 7.97
C ASP A 52 13.24 14.34 7.78
N ARG A 53 13.69 14.60 6.55
CA ARG A 53 14.47 15.81 6.23
C ARG A 53 13.64 17.09 6.34
N ARG A 54 12.36 17.06 5.94
CA ARG A 54 11.47 18.23 6.07
C ARG A 54 11.15 18.51 7.53
N ILE A 55 10.93 17.48 8.36
CA ILE A 55 10.78 17.61 9.81
C ILE A 55 12.01 18.28 10.44
N VAL A 56 13.22 17.83 10.10
CA VAL A 56 14.47 18.46 10.58
C VAL A 56 14.55 19.93 10.17
N ARG A 57 14.19 20.26 8.93
CA ARG A 57 14.16 21.66 8.47
C ARG A 57 13.12 22.51 9.19
N CYS A 58 11.91 21.99 9.42
CA CYS A 58 10.88 22.72 10.16
C CYS A 58 11.34 23.02 11.59
N ARG A 59 11.96 22.05 12.27
CA ARG A 59 12.54 22.26 13.61
C ARG A 59 13.63 23.32 13.62
N ALA A 60 14.52 23.31 12.62
CA ALA A 60 15.57 24.32 12.49
C ALA A 60 14.98 25.73 12.20
N ALA A 61 13.92 25.80 11.40
CA ALA A 61 13.22 27.06 11.10
C ALA A 61 12.50 27.62 12.33
N ILE A 62 11.83 26.76 13.11
CA ILE A 62 11.23 27.12 14.41
C ILE A 62 12.30 27.70 15.33
N HIS A 63 13.43 27.00 15.51
CA HIS A 63 14.49 27.48 16.39
C HIS A 63 15.07 28.83 15.92
N SER A 64 15.24 29.00 14.61
CA SER A 64 15.74 30.26 14.03
C SER A 64 14.75 31.42 14.26
N ALA A 65 13.45 31.16 14.11
CA ALA A 65 12.40 32.13 14.36
C ALA A 65 12.26 32.47 15.86
N GLU A 66 12.44 31.48 16.74
CA GLU A 66 12.51 31.68 18.20
C GLU A 66 13.65 32.62 18.59
N VAL A 67 14.85 32.41 18.03
CA VAL A 67 16.02 33.27 18.27
C VAL A 67 15.78 34.70 17.74
N ALA A 68 15.08 34.83 16.62
CA ALA A 68 14.74 36.12 16.02
C ALA A 68 13.56 36.84 16.71
N GLY A 69 12.81 36.17 17.58
CA GLY A 69 11.57 36.70 18.16
C GLY A 69 10.41 36.80 17.15
N ASP A 70 10.46 36.03 16.06
CA ASP A 70 9.48 36.04 14.98
C ASP A 70 8.29 35.11 15.28
N ILE A 71 7.41 35.59 16.16
CA ILE A 71 6.27 34.82 16.67
C ILE A 71 5.33 34.38 15.54
N GLU A 72 5.13 35.22 14.53
CA GLU A 72 4.21 34.95 13.42
C GLU A 72 4.68 33.74 12.61
N ASN A 73 5.98 33.68 12.27
CA ASN A 73 6.54 32.55 11.54
C ASN A 73 6.67 31.28 12.40
N ILE A 74 6.84 31.38 13.72
CA ILE A 74 6.85 30.19 14.61
C ILE A 74 5.56 29.39 14.48
N HIS A 75 4.39 30.06 14.46
CA HIS A 75 3.10 29.39 14.31
C HIS A 75 2.99 28.69 12.96
N GLY A 76 3.40 29.34 11.87
CA GLY A 76 3.42 28.75 10.54
C GLY A 76 4.30 27.50 10.46
N PHE A 77 5.52 27.56 11.01
CA PHE A 77 6.43 26.40 11.01
C PHE A 77 5.96 25.26 11.90
N ARG A 78 5.21 25.53 12.98
CA ARG A 78 4.60 24.47 13.79
C ARG A 78 3.51 23.73 13.04
N GLY A 79 2.64 24.44 12.32
CA GLY A 79 1.63 23.81 11.46
C GLY A 79 2.27 22.91 10.40
N LEU A 80 3.31 23.42 9.72
CA LEU A 80 4.07 22.61 8.76
C LEU A 80 4.73 21.39 9.42
N LEU A 81 5.27 21.53 10.63
CA LEU A 81 5.86 20.40 11.35
C LEU A 81 4.81 19.33 11.70
N GLU A 82 3.62 19.73 12.13
CA GLU A 82 2.50 18.83 12.43
C GLU A 82 2.05 18.07 11.18
N ASP A 83 1.86 18.75 10.06
CA ASP A 83 1.51 18.14 8.78
C ASP A 83 2.54 17.08 8.34
N GLU A 84 3.83 17.41 8.45
CA GLU A 84 4.92 16.51 8.10
C GLU A 84 4.98 15.29 9.04
N GLN A 85 4.68 15.47 10.33
CA GLN A 85 4.60 14.37 11.29
C GLN A 85 3.41 13.45 11.00
N GLN A 86 2.25 14.01 10.66
CA GLN A 86 1.07 13.24 10.28
C GLN A 86 1.32 12.44 8.99
N GLU A 87 1.96 13.04 7.99
CA GLU A 87 2.34 12.34 6.77
C GLU A 87 3.32 11.19 7.06
N ARG A 88 4.30 11.43 7.95
CA ARG A 88 5.26 10.40 8.39
C ARG A 88 4.54 9.18 8.97
N GLU A 89 3.63 9.40 9.91
CA GLU A 89 2.86 8.34 10.56
C GLU A 89 2.02 7.55 9.56
N ALA A 90 1.35 8.22 8.63
CA ALA A 90 0.57 7.57 7.59
C ALA A 90 1.45 6.66 6.70
N VAL A 91 2.63 7.14 6.29
CA VAL A 91 3.58 6.37 5.47
C VAL A 91 4.13 5.16 6.24
N GLU A 92 4.41 5.31 7.53
CA GLU A 92 4.85 4.20 8.39
C GLU A 92 3.77 3.10 8.49
N VAL A 93 2.51 3.50 8.66
CA VAL A 93 1.37 2.55 8.66
C VAL A 93 1.27 1.80 7.33
N TRP A 94 1.37 2.51 6.19
CA TRP A 94 1.33 1.87 4.87
C TRP A 94 2.50 0.91 4.65
N LEU A 95 3.71 1.31 5.02
CA LEU A 95 4.90 0.45 4.96
C LEU A 95 4.73 -0.80 5.82
N GLY A 96 4.23 -0.64 7.05
CA GLY A 96 3.95 -1.76 7.95
C GLY A 96 2.95 -2.75 7.34
N ASN A 97 1.87 -2.23 6.76
CA ASN A 97 0.84 -3.05 6.11
C ASN A 97 1.37 -3.80 4.88
N LEU A 98 2.13 -3.14 4.01
CA LEU A 98 2.73 -3.76 2.83
C LEU A 98 3.72 -4.85 3.22
N ARG A 99 4.63 -4.56 4.16
CA ARG A 99 5.62 -5.54 4.64
C ARG A 99 4.94 -6.75 5.28
N ARG A 100 3.90 -6.53 6.10
CA ARG A 100 3.17 -7.63 6.73
C ARG A 100 2.52 -8.55 5.70
N ARG A 101 1.87 -7.98 4.67
CA ARG A 101 1.11 -8.73 3.67
C ARG A 101 1.97 -9.43 2.63
N PHE A 102 3.09 -8.82 2.23
CA PHE A 102 3.86 -9.27 1.07
C PHE A 102 5.33 -9.63 1.38
N CYS A 103 5.80 -9.37 2.60
CA CYS A 103 7.19 -9.64 3.00
C CYS A 103 7.32 -10.45 4.30
N SER A 104 6.21 -10.93 4.90
CA SER A 104 6.31 -11.82 6.08
C SER A 104 6.97 -13.14 5.69
N PRO A 105 8.02 -13.59 6.38
CA PRO A 105 8.59 -14.92 6.21
C PRO A 105 7.68 -15.95 6.90
N GLY A 106 6.52 -16.21 6.33
CA GLY A 106 5.52 -17.16 6.86
C GLY A 106 5.28 -18.30 5.89
N GLY A 107 6.27 -19.17 5.72
CA GLY A 107 6.14 -20.35 4.86
C GLY A 107 7.40 -21.22 4.75
N GLY A 108 8.26 -21.22 5.78
CA GLY A 108 9.39 -22.15 5.88
C GLY A 108 9.29 -22.93 7.18
N GLU A 109 9.11 -24.24 7.06
CA GLU A 109 9.10 -25.26 8.12
C GLU A 109 10.10 -25.00 9.26
N LEU A 110 9.60 -25.10 10.48
CA LEU A 110 10.44 -25.48 11.63
C LEU A 110 10.76 -26.99 11.51
N PRO A 111 11.99 -27.42 11.77
CA PRO A 111 12.39 -28.83 11.77
C PRO A 111 11.74 -29.63 12.91
#